data_AF-A0A7H8QFN6-F1
#
_entry.id   AF-A0A7H8QFN6-F1
#
_cell.length_a   1.000
_cell.length_b   1.000
_cell.length_c   1.000
_cell.angle_alpha   90.00
_cell.angle_beta   90.00
_cell.angle_gamma   90.00
#
_symmetry.space_group_name_H-M   'P 1'
#
loop_
_entity.id
_entity.type
_entity.pdbx_description
1 polymer ?
#
loop_
_entity_poly.entity_id
_entity_poly.type
_entity_poly.pdbx_seq_one_letter_code
_entity_poly.pdbx_strand_id
1 'polypeptide(L)' 'MSIGIIALISIVIWFVAIQEFSKPEKTQSNKKLITLTSAGTLLTLILTVSLFQNLNF' A
#
# COMPACT_ATOMS: atom_id res chain seq x y z
N MET A 1 -4.46 18.83 2.52
CA MET A 1 -4.27 18.61 1.06
C MET A 1 -3.25 17.49 0.74
N SER A 2 -2.44 17.04 1.70
CA SER A 2 -1.43 15.99 1.54
C SER A 2 -1.96 14.55 1.67
N ILE A 3 -2.93 14.30 2.56
CA ILE A 3 -3.37 12.92 2.87
C ILE A 3 -4.11 12.23 1.72
N GLY A 4 -4.87 12.98 0.90
CA GLY A 4 -5.56 12.43 -0.27
C GLY A 4 -4.59 11.96 -1.35
N ILE A 5 -3.47 12.67 -1.54
CA ILE A 5 -2.41 12.27 -2.47
C ILE A 5 -1.72 11.00 -1.96
N ILE A 6 -1.46 10.92 -0.65
CA ILE A 6 -0.89 9.73 0.00
C ILE A 6 -1.85 8.52 -0.16
N ALA A 7 -3.15 8.74 -0.05
CA ALA A 7 -4.16 7.70 -0.27
C ALA A 7 -4.12 7.16 -1.71
N LEU A 8 -4.04 8.05 -2.71
CA LEU A 8 -3.92 7.64 -4.12
C LEU A 8 -2.63 6.86 -4.39
N ILE A 9 -1.49 7.30 -3.83
CA ILE A 9 -0.22 6.59 -3.96
C ILE A 9 -0.31 5.19 -3.32
N SER A 10 -0.94 5.08 -2.16
CA SER A 10 -1.17 3.79 -1.48
C SER A 10 -1.99 2.82 -2.36
N ILE A 11 -3.06 3.32 -2.99
CA ILE A 11 -3.90 2.53 -3.91
C ILE A 11 -3.08 2.00 -5.09
N VAL A 12 -2.24 2.85 -5.70
CA VAL A 12 -1.37 2.45 -6.81
C VAL A 12 -0.37 1.37 -6.38
N ILE A 13 0.23 1.48 -5.19
CA ILE A 13 1.16 0.49 -4.66
C ILE A 13 0.46 -0.86 -4.45
N TRP A 14 -0.74 -0.85 -3.87
CA TRP A 14 -1.54 -2.07 -3.72
C TRP A 14 -1.95 -2.67 -5.06
N PHE A 15 -2.28 -1.85 -6.06
CA PHE A 15 -2.59 -2.33 -7.41
C PHE A 15 -1.39 -3.05 -8.05
N VAL A 16 -0.18 -2.52 -7.90
CA VAL A 16 1.05 -3.17 -8.38
C VAL A 16 1.36 -4.43 -7.57
N ALA A 17 1.13 -4.42 -6.27
CA ALA A 17 1.29 -5.61 -5.42
C ALA A 17 0.36 -6.75 -5.84
N ILE A 18 -0.92 -6.44 -6.12
CA ILE A 18 -1.91 -7.41 -6.59
C ILE A 18 -1.51 -7.96 -7.96
N GLN A 19 -1.06 -7.11 -8.89
CA GLN A 19 -0.56 -7.57 -10.19
C GLN A 19 0.64 -8.51 -10.05
N GLU A 20 1.58 -8.21 -9.15
CA GLU A 20 2.71 -9.09 -8.89
C GLU A 20 2.27 -10.40 -8.21
N PHE A 21 1.23 -10.37 -7.38
CA PHE A 21 0.61 -11.56 -6.77
C PHE A 21 -0.17 -12.42 -7.78
N SER A 22 -0.80 -11.80 -8.77
CA SER A 22 -1.52 -12.49 -9.84
C SER A 22 -0.58 -13.13 -10.87
N LYS A 23 0.72 -12.84 -10.84
CA LYS A 23 1.69 -13.52 -11.70
C LYS A 23 1.86 -14.98 -11.27
N PRO A 24 2.12 -15.89 -12.23
CA PRO A 24 2.46 -17.26 -11.90
C PRO A 24 3.74 -17.31 -11.05
N GLU A 25 3.75 -18.18 -10.04
CA GLU A 25 4.84 -18.37 -9.06
C GLU A 25 6.23 -18.48 -9.70
N LYS A 26 6.31 -19.10 -10.88
CA LYS A 26 7.55 -19.27 -11.67
C LYS A 26 8.20 -17.95 -12.10
N THR A 27 7.42 -16.86 -12.15
CA THR A 27 7.85 -15.51 -12.56
C THR A 27 7.68 -14.48 -11.44
N GLN A 28 7.15 -14.92 -10.30
CA GLN A 28 6.80 -14.09 -9.17
C GLN A 28 8.07 -13.74 -8.39
N SER A 29 8.31 -12.45 -8.19
CA SER A 29 9.44 -12.04 -7.36
C SER A 29 9.01 -11.89 -5.91
N ASN A 30 9.32 -12.91 -5.09
CA ASN A 30 9.05 -12.88 -3.64
C ASN A 30 9.65 -11.65 -2.96
N LYS A 31 10.85 -11.22 -3.37
CA LYS A 31 11.48 -9.99 -2.85
C LYS A 31 10.62 -8.76 -3.16
N LYS A 32 10.17 -8.62 -4.41
CA LYS A 32 9.36 -7.49 -4.85
C LYS A 32 8.02 -7.44 -4.14
N LEU A 33 7.41 -8.60 -3.91
CA LEU A 33 6.18 -8.72 -3.11
C LEU A 33 6.37 -8.29 -1.67
N ILE A 34 7.44 -8.75 -1.00
CA ILE A 34 7.73 -8.34 0.36
C ILE A 34 7.93 -6.81 0.43
N THR A 35 8.66 -6.23 -0.53
CA THR A 35 8.88 -4.77 -0.57
C THR A 35 7.58 -4.01 -0.84
N LEU A 36 6.79 -4.42 -1.83
CA LEU A 36 5.52 -3.77 -2.18
C LEU A 36 4.50 -3.87 -1.04
N THR A 37 4.35 -5.05 -0.44
CA THR A 37 3.43 -5.27 0.68
C THR A 37 3.88 -4.50 1.92
N SER A 38 5.18 -4.47 2.23
CA SER A 38 5.71 -3.70 3.36
C SER A 38 5.48 -2.19 3.18
N ALA A 39 5.80 -1.65 1.99
CA ALA A 39 5.57 -0.25 1.67
C ALA A 39 4.07 0.12 1.68
N GLY A 40 3.22 -0.73 1.09
CA GLY A 40 1.77 -0.56 1.10
C GLY A 40 1.21 -0.59 2.52
N THR A 41 1.65 -1.53 3.36
CA THR A 41 1.21 -1.64 4.75
C THR A 41 1.60 -0.40 5.58
N LEU A 42 2.84 0.09 5.44
CA LEU A 42 3.30 1.31 6.13
C LEU A 42 2.47 2.54 5.73
N LEU A 43 2.21 2.72 4.44
CA LEU A 43 1.39 3.83 3.95
C LEU A 43 -0.05 3.74 4.45
N THR A 44 -0.60 2.53 4.44
CA THR A 44 -1.96 2.27 4.93
C THR A 44 -2.05 2.52 6.43
N LEU A 45 -1.02 2.17 7.22
CA LEU A 45 -0.96 2.46 8.64
C LEU A 45 -0.93 3.97 8.92
N ILE A 46 -0.09 4.72 8.20
CA ILE A 46 -0.02 6.19 8.31
C ILE A 46 -1.39 6.80 7.95
N LEU A 47 -2.04 6.31 6.90
CA LEU A 47 -3.38 6.75 6.49
C LEU A 47 -4.42 6.47 7.58
N THR A 48 -4.43 5.27 8.15
CA THR A 48 -5.35 4.89 9.22
C THR A 48 -5.15 5.75 10.45
N VAL A 49 -3.91 5.92 10.92
CA VAL A 49 -3.60 6.79 12.07
C VAL A 49 -4.01 8.23 11.79
N SER A 50 -3.70 8.75 10.59
CA SER A 50 -4.08 10.10 10.19
C SER A 50 -5.61 10.27 10.13
N LEU A 51 -6.35 9.28 9.63
CA LEU A 51 -7.81 9.26 9.64
C LEU A 51 -8.36 9.31 11.06
N PHE A 52 -7.85 8.46 11.96
CA PHE A 52 -8.28 8.45 13.37
C PHE A 52 -7.98 9.77 14.10
N GLN A 53 -6.83 10.39 13.84
CA GLN A 53 -6.51 11.72 14.39
C GLN A 53 -7.41 12.83 13.83
N ASN A 54 -7.74 12.76 12.53
CA ASN A 54 -8.64 13.75 11.89
C ASN A 54 -10.09 13.58 12.37
N LEU A 55 -10.48 12.33 12.67
CA LEU A 55 -11.78 11.96 13.22
C LEU A 55 -11.88 12.15 14.74
N ASN A 56 -10.97 12.91 15.36
CA ASN A 56 -10.95 13.21 16.80
C ASN A 56 -12.39 13.43 17.33
N PHE A 57 -12.84 12.47 18.15
CA PHE A 57 -13.91 12.63 19.13
C PHE A 57 -13.37 13.37 20.35
#